data_AF-A0A502DWT8-F1
#
_entry.id   AF-A0A502DWT8-F1
#
_cell.length_a   1.000
_cell.length_b   1.000
_cell.length_c   1.000
_cell.angle_alpha   90.00
_cell.angle_beta   90.00
_cell.angle_gamma   90.00
#
_symmetry.space_group_name_H-M   'P 1'
#
loop_
_entity.id
_entity.type
_entity.pdbx_description
1 polymer ?
#
loop_
_entity_poly.entity_id
_entity_poly.type
_entity_poly.pdbx_seq_one_letter_code
_entity_poly.pdbx_strand_id
1 'polypeptide(L)'
;MAYAAYRDPPGATPAVRETTFHVLDVTVASVDACRVRRALAGCAGVGVLRCEPLLHANASCEHATPRVRLMVRLPLSSYADVLHCVLACVPDGEFGALSSWCAHLRRCGVAHGG
;
A
#
# COMPACT_ATOMS: atom_id res chain seq x y z
N MET A 1 34.62 37.98 -1.68
CA MET A 1 33.24 37.45 -1.55
C MET A 1 33.31 35.95 -1.78
N ALA A 2 33.46 35.16 -0.72
CA ALA A 2 33.65 33.72 -0.79
C ALA A 2 32.29 33.03 -0.69
N TYR A 3 31.84 32.37 -1.76
CA TYR A 3 30.66 31.51 -1.71
C TYR A 3 31.06 30.18 -1.08
N ALA A 4 30.40 29.83 0.03
CA ALA A 4 30.61 28.59 0.75
C ALA A 4 30.21 27.39 -0.12
N ALA A 5 31.19 26.56 -0.46
CA ALA A 5 30.96 25.23 -1.00
C ALA A 5 30.32 24.36 0.10
N TYR A 6 29.06 23.99 -0.06
CA TYR A 6 28.45 22.92 0.71
C TYR A 6 29.14 21.61 0.32
N ARG A 7 30.08 21.17 1.15
CA ARG A 7 30.59 19.80 1.14
C ARG A 7 29.45 18.89 1.61
N ASP A 8 28.89 18.15 0.67
CA ASP A 8 28.05 16.99 0.97
C ASP A 8 28.94 15.95 1.70
N PRO A 9 28.62 15.52 2.94
CA PRO A 9 29.40 14.49 3.61
C PRO A 9 29.24 13.16 2.86
N PRO A 10 30.32 12.49 2.44
CA PRO A 10 30.22 11.16 1.88
C PRO A 10 29.99 10.20 3.04
N GLY A 11 28.79 9.65 3.18
CA GLY A 11 28.59 8.54 4.11
C GLY A 11 27.21 8.36 4.74
N ALA A 12 26.20 9.16 4.39
CA ALA A 12 24.83 8.81 4.75
C ALA A 12 24.22 7.93 3.65
N THR A 13 24.71 6.69 3.49
CA THR A 13 23.81 5.67 2.96
C THR A 13 22.68 5.56 3.97
N PRO A 14 21.42 5.87 3.62
CA PRO A 14 20.33 5.51 4.51
C PRO A 14 20.52 4.01 4.74
N ALA A 15 20.56 3.58 6.01
CA ALA A 15 20.48 2.17 6.32
C ALA A 15 19.18 1.70 5.70
N VAL A 16 19.26 1.15 4.48
CA VAL A 16 18.18 0.45 3.82
C VAL A 16 18.01 -0.77 4.69
N ARG A 17 17.21 -0.62 5.75
CA ARG A 17 16.61 -1.76 6.41
C ARG A 17 15.94 -2.47 5.26
N GLU A 18 16.48 -3.62 4.87
CA GLU A 18 15.85 -4.56 3.95
C GLU A 18 14.61 -5.13 4.65
N THR A 19 13.68 -4.26 5.02
CA THR A 19 12.30 -4.65 5.26
C THR A 19 11.79 -5.08 3.91
N THR A 20 11.75 -6.39 3.71
CA THR A 20 11.12 -7.02 2.55
C THR A 20 9.65 -6.61 2.53
N PHE A 21 9.38 -5.51 1.82
CA PHE A 21 8.05 -4.97 1.69
C PHE A 21 7.23 -5.90 0.80
N HIS A 22 6.00 -6.14 1.24
CA HIS A 22 4.99 -6.83 0.48
C HIS A 22 3.87 -5.86 0.15
N VAL A 23 3.18 -6.13 -0.95
CA VAL A 23 2.02 -5.38 -1.41
C VAL A 23 0.83 -6.31 -1.34
N LEU A 24 -0.12 -5.97 -0.48
CA LEU A 24 -1.40 -6.64 -0.36
C LEU A 24 -2.44 -5.87 -1.16
N ASP A 25 -3.14 -6.57 -2.04
CA ASP A 25 -4.31 -6.04 -2.72
C ASP A 25 -5.55 -6.26 -1.85
N VAL A 26 -6.29 -5.19 -1.56
CA VAL A 26 -7.56 -5.26 -0.83
C VAL A 26 -8.63 -4.56 -1.65
N THR A 27 -9.69 -5.26 -2.01
CA THR A 27 -10.83 -4.70 -2.73
C THR A 27 -11.95 -4.41 -1.75
N VAL A 28 -12.40 -3.16 -1.72
CA VAL A 28 -13.49 -2.69 -0.85
C VAL A 28 -14.46 -1.81 -1.62
N ALA A 29 -15.66 -1.58 -1.08
CA ALA A 29 -16.54 -0.54 -1.59
C ALA A 29 -15.87 0.84 -1.46
N SER A 30 -16.09 1.73 -2.42
CA SER A 30 -15.48 3.08 -2.42
C SER A 30 -15.78 3.88 -1.15
N VAL A 31 -16.97 3.68 -0.57
CA VAL A 31 -17.41 4.34 0.67
C VAL A 31 -16.55 3.96 1.88
N ASP A 32 -16.03 2.73 1.90
CA ASP A 32 -15.23 2.20 3.00
C ASP A 32 -13.73 2.41 2.81
N ALA A 33 -13.30 2.79 1.60
CA ALA A 33 -11.88 3.04 1.31
C ALA A 33 -11.26 4.08 2.27
N CYS A 34 -12.00 5.13 2.63
CA CYS A 34 -11.55 6.14 3.59
C CYS A 34 -11.43 5.59 5.03
N ARG A 35 -12.27 4.62 5.42
CA ARG A 35 -12.20 3.97 6.74
C ARG A 35 -11.00 3.06 6.82
N VAL A 36 -10.78 2.23 5.81
CA VAL A 36 -9.60 1.35 5.70
C VAL A 36 -8.32 2.16 5.73
N ARG A 37 -8.23 3.25 4.96
CA ARG A 37 -7.05 4.14 4.98
C ARG A 37 -6.76 4.71 6.37
N ARG A 38 -7.80 5.11 7.11
CA ARG A 38 -7.64 5.63 8.48
C ARG A 38 -7.21 4.54 9.46
N ALA A 39 -7.77 3.33 9.35
CA ALA A 39 -7.36 2.20 10.17
C ALA A 39 -5.90 1.83 9.94
N LEU A 40 -5.49 1.74 8.67
CA LEU A 40 -4.11 1.40 8.29
C LEU A 40 -3.08 2.46 8.70
N ALA A 41 -3.50 3.73 8.83
CA ALA A 41 -2.62 4.80 9.31
C ALA A 41 -2.15 4.59 10.77
N GLY A 42 -2.86 3.76 11.55
CA GLY A 42 -2.44 3.37 12.90
C GLY A 42 -1.41 2.24 12.94
N CYS A 43 -1.18 1.54 11.82
CA CYS A 43 -0.26 0.40 11.75
C CYS A 43 1.15 0.87 11.38
N ALA A 44 2.14 0.54 12.22
CA ALA A 44 3.52 0.94 11.97
C ALA A 44 4.12 0.27 10.72
N GLY A 45 4.70 1.06 9.82
CA GLY A 45 5.34 0.56 8.59
C GLY A 45 4.37 0.16 7.47
N VAL A 46 3.06 0.35 7.68
CA VAL A 46 2.01 0.08 6.70
C VAL A 46 1.61 1.37 6.01
N GLY A 47 1.35 1.30 4.70
CA GLY A 47 0.91 2.46 3.94
C GLY A 47 0.14 2.08 2.68
N VAL A 48 -0.84 2.90 2.31
CA VAL A 48 -1.57 2.71 1.06
C VAL A 48 -0.78 3.36 -0.08
N LEU A 49 -0.38 2.55 -1.06
CA LEU A 49 0.39 2.97 -2.23
C LEU A 49 -0.52 3.55 -3.30
N ARG A 50 -1.62 2.85 -3.58
CA ARG A 50 -2.51 3.19 -4.68
C ARG A 50 -3.94 2.80 -4.34
N CYS A 51 -4.85 3.60 -4.88
CA CYS A 51 -6.28 3.43 -4.80
C CYS A 51 -6.79 3.40 -6.24
N GLU A 52 -7.16 2.23 -6.74
CA GLU A 52 -7.57 2.02 -8.12
C GLU A 52 -9.06 1.66 -8.17
N PRO A 53 -9.92 2.48 -8.80
CA PRO A 53 -11.32 2.15 -8.96
C PRO A 53 -11.49 1.01 -9.97
N LEU A 54 -12.21 -0.03 -9.59
CA LEU A 54 -12.56 -1.13 -10.49
C LEU A 54 -13.83 -0.74 -11.26
N LEU A 55 -13.65 -0.27 -12.50
CA LEU A 55 -14.73 0.24 -13.36
C LEU A 55 -15.45 -0.86 -14.18
N HIS A 56 -15.30 -2.14 -13.84
CA HIS A 56 -15.89 -3.24 -14.61
C HIS A 56 -17.41 -3.32 -14.40
N ALA A 57 -18.16 -3.73 -15.44
CA ALA A 57 -19.64 -3.79 -15.45
C ALA A 57 -20.26 -4.72 -14.37
N ASN A 58 -19.47 -5.62 -13.78
CA ASN A 58 -19.87 -6.50 -12.67
C ASN A 58 -19.32 -6.04 -11.29
N ALA A 59 -18.78 -4.82 -11.19
CA ALA A 59 -18.13 -4.27 -9.99
C ALA A 59 -19.07 -3.40 -9.13
N SER A 60 -20.39 -3.56 -9.28
CA SER A 60 -21.41 -3.02 -8.39
C SER A 60 -21.65 -4.00 -7.24
N CYS A 61 -21.37 -3.58 -6.00
CA CYS A 61 -21.95 -4.25 -4.84
C CYS A 61 -23.49 -4.11 -4.87
N GLU A 62 -24.22 -4.83 -4.01
CA GLU A 62 -25.70 -4.77 -3.91
C GLU A 62 -26.28 -3.34 -3.88
N HIS A 63 -25.49 -2.35 -3.48
CA HIS A 63 -25.88 -0.94 -3.35
C HIS A 63 -25.37 -0.03 -4.49
N ALA A 64 -24.98 -0.56 -5.65
CA ALA A 64 -24.47 0.20 -6.81
C ALA A 64 -23.21 1.07 -6.53
N THR A 65 -22.52 0.85 -5.40
CA THR A 65 -21.27 1.54 -5.08
C THR A 65 -20.11 0.93 -5.85
N PRO A 66 -19.24 1.74 -6.48
CA PRO A 66 -18.09 1.23 -7.21
C PRO A 66 -17.09 0.58 -6.24
N ARG A 67 -16.54 -0.57 -6.64
CA ARG A 67 -15.44 -1.23 -5.92
C ARG A 67 -14.11 -0.55 -6.20
N VAL A 68 -13.24 -0.55 -5.22
CA VAL A 68 -11.92 0.09 -5.26
C VAL A 68 -10.89 -0.89 -4.72
N ARG A 69 -9.80 -1.06 -5.47
CA ARG A 69 -8.63 -1.83 -5.07
C ARG A 69 -7.62 -0.92 -4.39
N LEU A 70 -7.38 -1.17 -3.12
CA LEU A 70 -6.34 -0.56 -2.31
C LEU A 70 -5.10 -1.45 -2.36
N MET A 71 -3.99 -0.90 -2.82
CA MET A 71 -2.68 -1.56 -2.79
C MET A 71 -1.97 -1.10 -1.52
N VAL A 72 -1.77 -2.00 -0.57
CA VAL A 72 -1.22 -1.70 0.76
C VAL A 72 0.19 -2.25 0.84
N ARG A 73 1.17 -1.37 1.07
CA ARG A 73 2.54 -1.75 1.44
C ARG A 73 2.56 -2.13 2.92
N LEU A 74 3.12 -3.29 3.23
CA LEU A 74 3.31 -3.73 4.61
C LEU A 74 4.57 -4.62 4.74
N PRO A 75 5.24 -4.62 5.90
CA PRO A 75 6.21 -5.65 6.24
C PRO A 75 5.47 -6.96 6.58
N LEU A 76 6.05 -8.12 6.25
CA LEU A 76 5.39 -9.43 6.43
C LEU A 76 4.95 -9.68 7.89
N SER A 77 5.72 -9.16 8.85
CA SER A 77 5.39 -9.24 10.29
C SER A 77 4.07 -8.57 10.66
N SER A 78 3.67 -7.53 9.93
CA SER A 78 2.44 -6.77 10.19
C SER A 78 1.26 -7.26 9.36
N TYR A 79 1.40 -8.37 8.62
CA TYR A 79 0.33 -8.91 7.79
C TYR A 79 -0.91 -9.29 8.60
N ALA A 80 -0.72 -9.97 9.74
CA ALA A 80 -1.83 -10.38 10.60
C ALA A 80 -2.58 -9.18 11.19
N ASP A 81 -1.84 -8.17 11.65
CA ASP A 81 -2.42 -6.94 12.19
C ASP A 81 -3.22 -6.18 11.14
N VAL A 82 -2.69 -6.06 9.92
CA VAL A 82 -3.37 -5.42 8.80
C VAL A 82 -4.64 -6.18 8.43
N LEU A 83 -4.56 -7.51 8.34
CA LEU A 83 -5.73 -8.34 8.04
C LEU A 83 -6.83 -8.14 9.09
N HIS A 84 -6.45 -8.16 10.37
CA HIS A 84 -7.38 -7.94 11.48
C HIS A 84 -8.00 -6.54 11.44
N CYS A 85 -7.21 -5.49 11.24
CA CYS A 85 -7.70 -4.12 11.12
C CYS A 85 -8.66 -3.95 9.93
N VAL A 86 -8.36 -4.55 8.78
CA VAL A 86 -9.24 -4.48 7.60
C VAL A 86 -10.54 -5.23 7.86
N LEU A 87 -10.49 -6.47 8.38
CA LEU A 87 -11.69 -7.26 8.70
C LEU A 87 -12.57 -6.57 9.75
N ALA A 88 -11.97 -5.94 10.75
CA ALA A 88 -12.70 -5.20 11.77
C ALA A 88 -13.41 -3.95 11.20
N CYS A 89 -12.84 -3.33 10.16
CA CYS A 89 -13.40 -2.12 9.55
C CYS A 89 -14.38 -2.43 8.41
N VAL A 90 -14.10 -3.46 7.62
CA VAL A 90 -14.85 -3.84 6.42
C VAL A 90 -14.92 -5.37 6.36
N PRO A 91 -15.97 -5.98 6.94
CA PRO A 91 -16.13 -7.44 6.91
C PRO A 91 -16.35 -7.97 5.49
N ASP A 92 -16.91 -7.16 4.60
CA ASP A 92 -17.16 -7.50 3.19
C ASP A 92 -15.94 -7.26 2.28
N GLY A 93 -14.78 -6.96 2.86
CA GLY A 93 -13.56 -6.69 2.12
C GLY A 93 -12.98 -7.96 1.49
N GLU A 94 -12.67 -7.90 0.20
CA GLU A 94 -12.02 -8.99 -0.51
C GLU A 94 -10.51 -8.81 -0.48
N PHE A 95 -9.81 -9.81 0.07
CA PHE A 95 -8.34 -9.85 0.03
C PHE A 95 -7.89 -10.51 -1.27
N GLY A 96 -7.08 -9.78 -2.03
CA GLY A 96 -6.45 -10.24 -3.25
C GLY A 96 -5.08 -10.88 -2.98
N ALA A 97 -4.22 -10.82 -3.99
CA ALA A 97 -2.89 -11.42 -3.92
C ALA A 97 -1.94 -10.61 -3.02
N LEU A 98 -1.13 -11.33 -2.25
CA LEU A 98 0.07 -10.79 -1.61
C LEU A 98 1.24 -10.91 -2.58
N SER A 99 1.77 -9.79 -3.04
CA SER A 99 2.89 -9.74 -3.98
C SER A 99 4.14 -9.17 -3.29
N SER A 100 5.33 -9.65 -3.65
CA SER A 100 6.56 -8.98 -3.22
C SER A 100 6.67 -7.61 -3.89
N TRP A 101 7.36 -6.65 -3.24
CA TRP A 101 7.61 -5.33 -3.81
C TRP A 101 8.22 -5.40 -5.22
N CYS A 102 9.20 -6.29 -5.42
CA CYS A 102 9.83 -6.47 -6.74
C CYS A 102 8.87 -7.03 -7.80
N ALA A 103 7.93 -7.89 -7.42
CA ALA A 103 6.90 -8.38 -8.35
C ALA A 103 5.88 -7.28 -8.68
N HIS A 104 5.54 -6.46 -7.69
CA HIS A 104 4.66 -5.30 -7.87
C HIS A 104 5.28 -4.26 -8.81
N LEU A 105 6.54 -3.88 -8.60
CA LEU A 105 7.27 -2.95 -9.46
C LEU A 105 7.34 -3.44 -10.91
N ARG A 106 7.63 -4.73 -11.12
CA ARG A 106 7.60 -5.37 -12.45
C ARG A 106 6.23 -5.27 -13.10
N ARG A 107 5.15 -5.53 -12.36
CA ARG A 107 3.77 -5.40 -12.86
C ARG A 107 3.43 -3.95 -13.23
N CYS A 108 3.96 -2.98 -12.50
CA CYS A 108 3.78 -1.56 -12.79
C CYS A 108 4.70 -1.04 -13.92
N GLY A 109 5.54 -1.88 -14.52
CA GLY A 109 6.48 -1.48 -15.56
C GLY A 109 7.67 -0.65 -15.05
N VAL A 110 7.86 -0.57 -13.73
CA VAL A 110 8.97 0.15 -13.10
C VAL A 110 10.10 -0.84 -12.88
N ALA A 111 11.10 -0.83 -13.75
CA ALA A 111 12.22 -1.77 -13.66
C ALA A 111 13.06 -1.56 -12.38
N HIS A 112 13.23 -0.31 -11.93
CA HIS A 112 14.09 0.06 -10.79
C HIS A 112 13.41 1.15 -9.95
N GLY A 113 12.75 0.77 -8.86
CA GLY A 113 12.29 1.69 -7.82
C GLY A 113 13.15 1.46 -6.57
N GLY A 114 14.20 2.27 -6.44
CA GLY A 114 15.12 2.27 -5.29
C GLY A 114 14.51 2.82 -4.02
#